data_AF-A0A9E2HG22-F1
#
_entry.id   AF-A0A9E2HG22-F1
#
_cell.length_a   1.000
_cell.length_b   1.000
_cell.length_c   1.000
_cell.angle_alpha   90.00
_cell.angle_beta   90.00
_cell.angle_gamma   90.00
#
_symmetry.space_group_name_H-M   'P 1'
#
loop_
_entity.id
_entity.type
_entity.pdbx_description
1 polymer ?
#
loop_
_entity_poly.entity_id
_entity_poly.type
_entity_poly.pdbx_seq_one_letter_code
_entity_poly.pdbx_strand_id
1 'polypeptide(L)'
;KILASPFPKDGVLMLFSSGLLQYILPELIETRGVKQAGHHTKDVWLHSLDSLAACPAPDPIVRLATLLHDMAKPRVNKSMGVGKEITFYNHEVVGSRMTKAISQRLKLSKKDSDLLWLLVRWHMFHYDPKITDKAIRRFIKKVGLVNINKMMMLRIGDRVGGGSKATSWRLREMQERIGQVLYTPMQVADLKINGHDVMKVLNLKPGPKVGEILKKLFDEVMDDSSKNEREYLLKRIKITP
;
A
#
# COMPACT_ATOMS: atom_id res chain seq x y z
N LYS A 1 16.76 14.89 -7.39
CA LYS A 1 16.90 15.34 -8.80
C LYS A 1 16.85 14.17 -9.78
N ILE A 2 17.72 13.14 -9.68
CA ILE A 2 17.67 11.95 -10.57
C ILE A 2 16.28 11.32 -10.62
N LEU A 3 15.69 11.00 -9.46
CA LEU A 3 14.36 10.39 -9.42
C LEU A 3 13.25 11.31 -9.96
N ALA A 4 13.46 12.63 -10.00
CA ALA A 4 12.49 13.58 -10.57
C ALA A 4 12.66 13.77 -12.09
N SER A 5 13.73 13.24 -12.69
CA SER A 5 14.04 13.46 -14.10
C SER A 5 13.13 12.62 -15.01
N PRO A 6 13.09 12.91 -16.32
CA PRO A 6 12.41 12.04 -17.29
C PRO A 6 13.04 10.65 -17.44
N PHE A 7 14.33 10.51 -17.08
CA PHE A 7 15.13 9.29 -17.25
C PHE A 7 15.73 8.82 -15.93
N PRO A 8 14.91 8.44 -14.93
CA PRO A 8 15.41 8.14 -13.60
C PRO A 8 16.25 6.86 -13.55
N LYS A 9 15.92 5.86 -14.39
CA LYS A 9 16.68 4.62 -14.53
C LYS A 9 18.12 4.88 -14.98
N ASP A 10 18.31 5.71 -16.00
CA ASP A 10 19.64 6.02 -16.53
C ASP A 10 20.49 6.74 -15.49
N GLY A 11 19.90 7.66 -14.73
CA GLY A 11 20.60 8.31 -13.62
C GLY A 11 21.04 7.33 -12.52
N VAL A 12 20.23 6.31 -12.20
CA VAL A 12 20.63 5.25 -11.25
C VAL A 12 21.75 4.39 -11.83
N LEU A 13 21.68 4.05 -13.12
CA LEU A 13 22.74 3.32 -13.82
C LEU A 13 24.05 4.10 -13.86
N MET A 14 24.02 5.43 -14.03
CA MET A 14 25.20 6.29 -13.96
C MET A 14 25.81 6.32 -12.56
N LEU A 15 24.97 6.36 -11.51
CA LEU A 15 25.47 6.22 -10.13
C LEU A 15 26.15 4.85 -9.92
N PHE A 16 25.61 3.81 -10.53
CA PHE A 16 26.19 2.47 -10.45
C PHE A 16 27.52 2.37 -11.19
N SER A 17 27.58 2.79 -12.46
CA SER A 17 28.79 2.69 -13.28
C SER A 17 29.93 3.60 -12.80
N SER A 18 29.62 4.71 -12.15
CA SER A 18 30.62 5.59 -11.50
C SER A 18 31.09 5.10 -10.13
N GLY A 19 30.52 4.00 -9.60
CA GLY A 19 30.84 3.49 -8.26
C GLY A 19 30.25 4.32 -7.11
N LEU A 20 29.42 5.32 -7.39
CA LEU A 20 28.82 6.18 -6.36
C LEU A 20 27.62 5.53 -5.66
N LEU A 21 26.91 4.62 -6.34
CA LEU A 21 25.69 4.01 -5.81
C LEU A 21 25.93 3.27 -4.49
N GLN A 22 27.11 2.67 -4.29
CA GLN A 22 27.45 1.93 -3.07
C GLN A 22 27.47 2.79 -1.80
N TYR A 23 27.66 4.11 -1.96
CA TYR A 23 27.61 5.05 -0.84
C TYR A 23 26.21 5.61 -0.60
N ILE A 24 25.32 5.53 -1.59
CA ILE A 24 24.00 6.17 -1.58
C ILE A 24 22.88 5.16 -1.29
N LEU A 25 22.87 4.03 -2.00
CA LEU A 25 21.88 2.94 -1.91
C LEU A 25 22.57 1.57 -2.13
N PRO A 26 23.51 1.15 -1.27
CA PRO A 26 24.15 -0.17 -1.35
C PRO A 26 23.14 -1.32 -1.31
N GLU A 27 22.01 -1.15 -0.62
CA GLU A 27 20.96 -2.17 -0.53
C GLU A 27 20.37 -2.52 -1.90
N LEU A 28 20.36 -1.57 -2.83
CA LEU A 28 19.92 -1.84 -4.20
C LEU A 28 20.93 -2.73 -4.92
N ILE A 29 22.23 -2.55 -4.70
CA ILE A 29 23.29 -3.37 -5.33
C ILE A 29 23.18 -4.83 -4.90
N GLU A 30 22.80 -5.09 -3.64
CA GLU A 30 22.59 -6.45 -3.11
C GLU A 30 21.51 -7.24 -3.87
N THR A 31 20.64 -6.57 -4.63
CA THR A 31 19.58 -7.23 -5.41
C THR A 31 20.07 -7.82 -6.74
N ARG A 32 21.30 -7.50 -7.16
CA ARG A 32 21.89 -8.02 -8.40
C ARG A 32 22.09 -9.53 -8.34
N GLY A 33 21.68 -10.23 -9.40
CA GLY A 33 21.76 -11.68 -9.50
C GLY A 33 20.72 -12.44 -8.66
N VAL A 34 19.88 -11.75 -7.88
CA VAL A 34 18.81 -12.41 -7.11
C VAL A 34 17.68 -12.79 -8.06
N LYS A 35 17.58 -14.09 -8.36
CA LYS A 35 16.55 -14.65 -9.24
C LYS A 35 15.17 -14.51 -8.61
N GLN A 36 14.18 -14.22 -9.44
CA GLN A 36 12.77 -14.22 -9.05
C GLN A 36 12.11 -15.57 -9.39
N ALA A 37 11.07 -15.96 -8.65
CA ALA A 37 10.30 -17.17 -8.91
C ALA A 37 9.37 -17.04 -10.12
N GLY A 38 8.75 -18.14 -10.56
CA GLY A 38 7.76 -18.12 -11.65
C GLY A 38 8.33 -17.72 -13.02
N HIS A 39 7.53 -17.02 -13.84
CA HIS A 39 7.88 -16.64 -15.21
C HIS A 39 8.72 -15.35 -15.33
N HIS A 40 9.32 -14.89 -14.24
CA HIS A 40 10.16 -13.69 -14.29
C HIS A 40 11.45 -13.97 -15.06
N THR A 41 11.72 -13.18 -16.08
CA THR A 41 12.91 -13.30 -16.94
C THR A 41 14.10 -12.47 -16.45
N LYS A 42 13.90 -11.64 -15.42
CA LYS A 42 14.87 -10.67 -14.90
C LYS A 42 15.17 -10.94 -13.43
N ASP A 43 16.34 -10.52 -12.98
CA ASP A 43 16.67 -10.47 -11.55
C ASP A 43 16.00 -9.28 -10.87
N VAL A 44 16.05 -9.25 -9.53
CA VAL A 44 15.42 -8.19 -8.74
C VAL A 44 15.99 -6.81 -9.07
N TRP A 45 17.28 -6.71 -9.40
CA TRP A 45 17.93 -5.45 -9.80
C TRP A 45 17.32 -4.88 -11.09
N LEU A 46 17.28 -5.66 -12.16
CA LEU A 46 16.73 -5.24 -13.44
C LEU A 46 15.24 -4.95 -13.33
N HIS A 47 14.49 -5.77 -12.59
CA HIS A 47 13.08 -5.51 -12.27
C HIS A 47 12.91 -4.14 -11.60
N SER A 48 13.68 -3.86 -10.55
CA SER A 48 13.60 -2.59 -9.82
C SER A 48 13.88 -1.36 -10.70
N LEU A 49 14.89 -1.47 -11.58
CA LEU A 49 15.24 -0.41 -12.53
C LEU A 49 14.15 -0.19 -13.60
N ASP A 50 13.59 -1.27 -14.13
CA ASP A 50 12.53 -1.19 -15.14
C ASP A 50 11.22 -0.71 -14.53
N SER A 51 10.91 -1.11 -13.29
CA SER A 51 9.76 -0.61 -12.54
C SER A 51 9.89 0.89 -12.26
N LEU A 52 11.10 1.37 -11.94
CA LEU A 52 11.38 2.79 -11.79
C LEU A 52 11.15 3.54 -13.12
N ALA A 53 11.67 3.03 -14.23
CA ALA A 53 11.50 3.64 -15.55
C ALA A 53 10.02 3.73 -15.96
N ALA A 54 9.24 2.71 -15.63
CA ALA A 54 7.83 2.63 -15.98
C ALA A 54 6.89 3.28 -14.95
N CYS A 55 7.41 3.80 -13.84
CA CYS A 55 6.59 4.43 -12.80
C CYS A 55 5.98 5.74 -13.33
N PRO A 56 4.64 5.85 -13.43
CA PRO A 56 4.00 7.05 -13.99
C PRO A 56 3.95 8.21 -12.98
N ALA A 57 4.35 8.00 -11.73
CA ALA A 57 4.29 9.03 -10.70
C ALA A 57 5.30 10.16 -10.98
N PRO A 58 4.90 11.43 -10.88
CA PRO A 58 5.85 12.55 -10.93
C PRO A 58 6.60 12.74 -9.60
N ASP A 59 6.03 12.23 -8.50
CA ASP A 59 6.58 12.35 -7.16
C ASP A 59 7.85 11.48 -7.00
N PRO A 60 9.02 12.09 -6.69
CA PRO A 60 10.27 11.37 -6.51
C PRO A 60 10.24 10.34 -5.38
N ILE A 61 9.42 10.53 -4.34
CA ILE A 61 9.29 9.58 -3.23
C ILE A 61 8.52 8.34 -3.66
N VAL A 62 7.51 8.49 -4.52
CA VAL A 62 6.81 7.34 -5.11
C VAL A 62 7.75 6.57 -6.02
N ARG A 63 8.55 7.26 -6.83
CA ARG A 63 9.59 6.63 -7.66
C ARG A 63 10.67 5.94 -6.84
N LEU A 64 11.10 6.54 -5.72
CA LEU A 64 12.03 5.89 -4.79
C LEU A 64 11.41 4.62 -4.19
N ALA A 65 10.14 4.66 -3.78
CA ALA A 65 9.42 3.49 -3.29
C ALA A 65 9.31 2.41 -4.37
N THR A 66 9.04 2.78 -5.64
CA THR A 66 9.01 1.83 -6.75
C THR A 66 10.38 1.20 -7.01
N LEU A 67 11.47 1.96 -6.91
CA LEU A 67 12.83 1.42 -7.03
C LEU A 67 13.18 0.45 -5.89
N LEU A 68 12.64 0.69 -4.70
CA LEU A 68 13.00 -0.04 -3.49
C LEU A 68 11.99 -1.11 -3.05
N HIS A 69 10.85 -1.27 -3.74
CA HIS A 69 9.75 -2.11 -3.22
C HIS A 69 10.17 -3.55 -2.90
N ASP A 70 11.08 -4.09 -3.72
CA ASP A 70 11.59 -5.46 -3.62
C ASP A 70 13.00 -5.57 -3.02
N MET A 71 13.57 -4.47 -2.50
CA MET A 71 14.98 -4.40 -2.07
C MET A 71 15.37 -5.44 -1.00
N ALA A 72 14.39 -5.92 -0.23
CA ALA A 72 14.62 -6.86 0.87
C ALA A 72 14.51 -8.33 0.46
N LYS A 73 14.17 -8.65 -0.80
CA LYS A 73 14.16 -10.03 -1.31
C LYS A 73 15.46 -10.80 -1.01
N PRO A 74 16.68 -10.23 -1.17
CA PRO A 74 17.92 -10.92 -0.79
C PRO A 74 17.96 -11.31 0.70
N ARG A 75 17.36 -10.52 1.59
CA ARG A 75 17.39 -10.72 3.05
C ARG A 75 16.41 -11.78 3.54
N VAL A 76 15.40 -12.11 2.74
CA VAL A 76 14.36 -13.11 3.10
C VAL A 76 14.32 -14.28 2.12
N ASN A 77 15.33 -14.41 1.27
CA ASN A 77 15.44 -15.48 0.31
C ASN A 77 15.56 -16.82 1.03
N LYS A 78 14.48 -17.61 1.01
CA LYS A 78 14.52 -19.01 1.42
C LYS A 78 14.53 -19.87 0.17
N SER A 79 15.73 -20.31 -0.23
CA SER A 79 15.87 -21.43 -1.17
C SER A 79 15.42 -22.70 -0.44
N MET A 80 14.29 -23.28 -0.86
CA MET A 80 13.69 -24.44 -0.20
C MET A 80 14.35 -25.78 -0.59
N GLY A 81 15.59 -25.75 -1.10
CA GLY A 81 16.34 -26.91 -1.59
C GLY A 81 16.28 -27.07 -3.11
N VAL A 82 17.04 -28.03 -3.63
CA VAL A 82 17.16 -28.31 -5.07
C VAL A 82 15.78 -28.69 -5.64
N GLY A 83 15.32 -27.94 -6.65
CA GLY A 83 14.05 -28.20 -7.34
C GLY A 83 12.79 -27.53 -6.76
N LYS A 84 12.88 -26.72 -5.70
CA LYS A 84 11.74 -25.97 -5.15
C LYS A 84 11.77 -24.49 -5.53
N GLU A 85 10.59 -23.89 -5.68
CA GLU A 85 10.44 -22.47 -5.99
C GLU A 85 11.04 -21.57 -4.90
N ILE A 86 11.67 -20.49 -5.34
CA ILE A 86 12.21 -19.45 -4.46
C ILE A 86 11.04 -18.68 -3.84
N THR A 87 11.08 -18.44 -2.53
CA THR A 87 10.06 -17.63 -1.85
C THR A 87 10.69 -16.45 -1.11
N PHE A 88 9.94 -15.33 -1.08
CA PHE A 88 10.37 -14.08 -0.44
C PHE A 88 9.32 -13.60 0.57
N TYR A 89 8.93 -14.49 1.49
CA TYR A 89 7.92 -14.16 2.48
C TYR A 89 8.34 -12.97 3.34
N ASN A 90 7.41 -12.03 3.54
CA ASN A 90 7.59 -10.83 4.36
C ASN A 90 8.68 -9.85 3.86
N HIS A 91 9.10 -9.91 2.59
CA HIS A 91 10.09 -8.94 2.08
C HIS A 91 9.55 -7.50 2.17
N GLU A 92 8.25 -7.28 2.08
CA GLU A 92 7.64 -5.96 2.20
C GLU A 92 7.68 -5.45 3.65
N VAL A 93 7.66 -6.36 4.64
CA VAL A 93 7.90 -6.01 6.07
C VAL A 93 9.35 -5.61 6.27
N VAL A 94 10.29 -6.46 5.85
CA VAL A 94 11.73 -6.23 6.05
C VAL A 94 12.17 -4.99 5.27
N GLY A 95 11.74 -4.86 4.01
CA GLY A 95 11.99 -3.70 3.15
C GLY A 95 11.49 -2.41 3.78
N SER A 96 10.25 -2.39 4.30
CA SER A 96 9.74 -1.21 5.01
C SER A 96 10.60 -0.83 6.22
N ARG A 97 11.20 -1.78 6.95
CA ARG A 97 12.10 -1.45 8.06
C ARG A 97 13.41 -0.84 7.56
N MET A 98 13.92 -1.33 6.43
CA MET A 98 15.14 -0.83 5.80
C MET A 98 14.98 0.61 5.27
N THR A 99 13.76 1.02 4.86
CA THR A 99 13.53 2.39 4.40
C THR A 99 13.86 3.43 5.47
N LYS A 100 13.74 3.11 6.77
CA LYS A 100 14.08 4.03 7.87
C LYS A 100 15.56 4.46 7.81
N ALA A 101 16.47 3.51 7.64
CA ALA A 101 17.90 3.78 7.55
C ALA A 101 18.23 4.56 6.26
N ILE A 102 17.58 4.18 5.15
CA ILE A 102 17.71 4.89 3.87
C ILE A 102 17.23 6.34 3.99
N SER A 103 16.06 6.58 4.57
CA SER A 103 15.50 7.91 4.78
C SER A 103 16.42 8.79 5.61
N GLN A 104 17.04 8.24 6.66
CA GLN A 104 18.01 8.95 7.48
C GLN A 104 19.26 9.33 6.69
N ARG A 105 19.85 8.38 5.94
CA ARG A 105 21.04 8.65 5.10
C ARG A 105 20.75 9.68 4.01
N LEU A 106 19.57 9.62 3.40
CA LEU A 106 19.13 10.56 2.37
C LEU A 106 18.58 11.87 2.94
N LYS A 107 18.54 12.03 4.28
CA LYS A 107 18.01 13.21 5.00
C LYS A 107 16.59 13.59 4.55
N LEU A 108 15.74 12.59 4.35
CA LEU A 108 14.34 12.82 3.97
C LEU A 108 13.57 13.49 5.11
N SER A 109 12.59 14.33 4.74
CA SER A 109 11.65 14.87 5.72
C SER A 109 10.86 13.74 6.39
N LYS A 110 10.30 13.98 7.58
CA LYS A 110 9.45 12.98 8.25
C LYS A 110 8.29 12.52 7.36
N LYS A 111 7.65 13.48 6.68
CA LYS A 111 6.55 13.23 5.75
C LYS A 111 6.98 12.29 4.61
N ASP A 112 8.13 12.54 4.00
CA ASP A 112 8.64 11.73 2.88
C ASP A 112 9.11 10.36 3.34
N SER A 113 9.74 10.28 4.52
CA SER A 113 10.13 9.02 5.14
C SER A 113 8.92 8.14 5.45
N ASP A 114 7.86 8.73 6.01
CA ASP A 114 6.62 8.02 6.33
C ASP A 114 5.92 7.54 5.05
N LEU A 115 5.91 8.36 3.99
CA LEU A 115 5.37 7.97 2.68
C LEU A 115 6.19 6.83 2.05
N LEU A 116 7.52 6.92 2.05
CA LEU A 116 8.39 5.87 1.53
C LEU A 116 8.16 4.54 2.26
N TRP A 117 8.15 4.57 3.60
CA TRP A 117 7.84 3.41 4.43
C TRP A 117 6.49 2.80 4.08
N LEU A 118 5.45 3.62 4.00
CA LEU A 118 4.08 3.21 3.75
C LEU A 118 3.94 2.51 2.40
N LEU A 119 4.51 3.10 1.34
CA LEU A 119 4.43 2.57 -0.01
C LEU A 119 5.16 1.22 -0.10
N VAL A 120 6.38 1.11 0.44
CA VAL A 120 7.11 -0.17 0.46
C VAL A 120 6.40 -1.20 1.35
N ARG A 121 5.82 -0.81 2.49
CA ARG A 121 5.13 -1.76 3.40
C ARG A 121 3.91 -2.42 2.77
N TRP A 122 3.17 -1.68 1.93
CA TRP A 122 1.86 -2.08 1.40
C TRP A 122 1.84 -2.28 -0.12
N HIS A 123 2.99 -2.29 -0.79
CA HIS A 123 3.07 -2.51 -2.24
C HIS A 123 2.54 -3.89 -2.66
N MET A 124 2.68 -4.89 -1.77
CA MET A 124 2.09 -6.21 -1.96
C MET A 124 0.58 -6.17 -1.68
N PHE A 125 -0.19 -5.96 -2.73
CA PHE A 125 -1.63 -6.22 -2.71
C PHE A 125 -2.07 -7.06 -3.91
N HIS A 126 -3.15 -7.80 -3.73
CA HIS A 126 -3.76 -8.63 -4.76
C HIS A 126 -5.24 -8.27 -4.86
N TYR A 127 -5.75 -8.28 -6.09
CA TYR A 127 -7.17 -8.14 -6.35
C TYR A 127 -7.72 -9.44 -6.91
N ASP A 128 -8.73 -9.95 -6.23
CA ASP A 128 -9.61 -11.03 -6.66
C ASP A 128 -11.05 -10.48 -6.59
N PRO A 129 -11.93 -10.74 -7.57
CA PRO A 129 -13.33 -10.28 -7.53
C PRO A 129 -14.08 -10.64 -6.24
N LYS A 130 -13.70 -11.75 -5.59
CA LYS A 130 -14.30 -12.21 -4.32
C LYS A 130 -13.82 -11.41 -3.10
N ILE A 131 -12.86 -10.50 -3.24
CA ILE A 131 -12.46 -9.63 -2.14
C ILE A 131 -13.67 -8.80 -1.70
N THR A 132 -13.89 -8.70 -0.38
CA THR A 132 -15.03 -7.93 0.14
C THR A 132 -14.73 -6.44 0.18
N ASP A 133 -15.76 -5.59 0.13
CA ASP A 133 -15.60 -4.14 0.30
C ASP A 133 -14.95 -3.80 1.64
N LYS A 134 -15.24 -4.58 2.70
CA LYS A 134 -14.56 -4.48 4.00
C LYS A 134 -13.04 -4.67 3.88
N ALA A 135 -12.59 -5.58 3.02
CA ALA A 135 -11.16 -5.78 2.78
C ALA A 135 -10.53 -4.63 1.99
N ILE A 136 -11.25 -4.07 1.00
CA ILE A 136 -10.84 -2.86 0.27
C ILE A 136 -10.73 -1.67 1.23
N ARG A 137 -11.74 -1.44 2.09
CA ARG A 137 -11.72 -0.38 3.12
C ARG A 137 -10.56 -0.53 4.08
N ARG A 138 -10.25 -1.77 4.52
CA ARG A 138 -9.09 -2.05 5.36
C ARG A 138 -7.77 -1.71 4.65
N PHE A 139 -7.67 -1.99 3.36
CA PHE A 139 -6.51 -1.58 2.56
C PHE A 139 -6.40 -0.06 2.47
N ILE A 140 -7.50 0.65 2.15
CA ILE A 140 -7.53 2.12 2.11
C ILE A 140 -7.16 2.73 3.45
N LYS A 141 -7.67 2.19 4.56
CA LYS A 141 -7.32 2.66 5.91
C LYS A 141 -5.84 2.48 6.22
N LYS A 142 -5.23 1.36 5.80
CA LYS A 142 -3.80 1.07 6.01
C LYS A 142 -2.90 1.98 5.19
N VAL A 143 -3.27 2.27 3.94
CA VAL A 143 -2.49 3.11 3.01
C VAL A 143 -2.78 4.61 3.23
N GLY A 144 -3.97 4.95 3.72
CA GLY A 144 -4.48 6.31 3.75
C GLY A 144 -5.01 6.75 2.38
N LEU A 145 -6.20 7.35 2.38
CA LEU A 145 -6.93 7.75 1.18
C LEU A 145 -6.08 8.61 0.23
N VAL A 146 -5.38 9.61 0.77
CA VAL A 146 -4.52 10.53 0.00
C VAL A 146 -3.33 9.86 -0.72
N ASN A 147 -3.04 8.59 -0.38
CA ASN A 147 -1.92 7.83 -0.93
C ASN A 147 -2.37 6.69 -1.86
N ILE A 148 -3.67 6.43 -1.99
CA ILE A 148 -4.17 5.35 -2.85
C ILE A 148 -3.71 5.52 -4.30
N ASN A 149 -3.81 6.72 -4.86
CA ASN A 149 -3.33 6.96 -6.23
C ASN A 149 -1.82 6.71 -6.36
N LYS A 150 -1.02 7.11 -5.35
CA LYS A 150 0.44 6.86 -5.32
C LYS A 150 0.75 5.37 -5.31
N MET A 151 -0.02 4.59 -4.54
CA MET A 151 0.10 3.13 -4.48
C MET A 151 -0.27 2.48 -5.83
N MET A 152 -1.30 2.98 -6.52
CA MET A 152 -1.67 2.50 -7.86
C MET A 152 -0.57 2.80 -8.89
N MET A 153 0.02 4.00 -8.85
CA MET A 153 1.14 4.37 -9.72
C MET A 153 2.36 3.48 -9.48
N LEU A 154 2.72 3.22 -8.21
CA LEU A 154 3.78 2.26 -7.88
C LEU A 154 3.48 0.88 -8.48
N ARG A 155 2.25 0.39 -8.31
CA ARG A 155 1.84 -0.91 -8.86
C ARG A 155 1.87 -0.96 -10.38
N ILE A 156 1.56 0.14 -11.07
CA ILE A 156 1.72 0.22 -12.53
C ILE A 156 3.19 0.05 -12.90
N GLY A 157 4.09 0.76 -12.22
CA GLY A 157 5.54 0.63 -12.42
C GLY A 157 6.03 -0.80 -12.20
N ASP A 158 5.70 -1.40 -11.06
CA ASP A 158 6.00 -2.81 -10.74
C ASP A 158 5.57 -3.76 -11.87
N ARG A 159 4.30 -3.68 -12.30
CA ARG A 159 3.76 -4.52 -13.36
C ARG A 159 4.51 -4.37 -14.69
N VAL A 160 4.73 -3.13 -15.14
CA VAL A 160 5.40 -2.88 -16.43
C VAL A 160 6.87 -3.27 -16.36
N GLY A 161 7.55 -3.00 -15.25
CA GLY A 161 8.93 -3.43 -15.03
C GLY A 161 9.11 -4.94 -15.10
N GLY A 162 8.14 -5.68 -14.56
CA GLY A 162 8.05 -7.13 -14.67
C GLY A 162 7.61 -7.67 -16.04
N GLY A 163 7.41 -6.82 -17.05
CA GLY A 163 7.03 -7.22 -18.41
C GLY A 163 5.52 -7.39 -18.64
N SER A 164 4.68 -7.01 -17.68
CA SER A 164 3.22 -7.03 -17.84
C SER A 164 2.68 -5.73 -18.45
N LYS A 165 1.44 -5.76 -18.95
CA LYS A 165 0.73 -4.53 -19.33
C LYS A 165 0.48 -3.64 -18.10
N ALA A 166 0.57 -2.32 -18.32
CA ALA A 166 0.35 -1.28 -17.30
C ALA A 166 -0.98 -1.44 -16.57
N THR A 167 -2.02 -1.84 -17.29
CA THR A 167 -3.32 -2.16 -16.73
C THR A 167 -3.69 -3.62 -16.96
N SER A 168 -4.65 -4.10 -16.15
CA SER A 168 -5.33 -5.38 -16.32
C SER A 168 -6.80 -5.18 -15.94
N TRP A 169 -7.66 -6.12 -16.31
CA TRP A 169 -9.06 -6.08 -15.86
C TRP A 169 -9.13 -6.05 -14.32
N ARG A 170 -8.30 -6.85 -13.62
CA ARG A 170 -8.20 -6.85 -12.15
C ARG A 170 -7.82 -5.50 -11.57
N LEU A 171 -6.83 -4.82 -12.16
CA LEU A 171 -6.40 -3.52 -11.66
C LEU A 171 -7.47 -2.45 -11.89
N ARG A 172 -8.15 -2.48 -13.04
CA ARG A 172 -9.27 -1.56 -13.35
C ARG A 172 -10.43 -1.76 -12.39
N GLU A 173 -10.88 -3.00 -12.22
CA GLU A 173 -11.97 -3.34 -11.32
C GLU A 173 -11.64 -2.98 -9.86
N MET A 174 -10.40 -3.19 -9.42
CA MET A 174 -9.95 -2.71 -8.11
C MET A 174 -10.06 -1.19 -7.97
N GLN A 175 -9.64 -0.43 -8.99
CA GLN A 175 -9.74 1.04 -8.99
C GLN A 175 -11.21 1.50 -8.96
N GLU A 176 -12.08 0.87 -9.73
CA GLU A 176 -13.52 1.12 -9.75
C GLU A 176 -14.15 0.85 -8.39
N ARG A 177 -13.86 -0.30 -7.78
CA ARG A 177 -14.37 -0.65 -6.44
C ARG A 177 -13.81 0.21 -5.34
N ILE A 178 -12.55 0.63 -5.43
CA ILE A 178 -12.01 1.67 -4.53
C ILE A 178 -12.87 2.93 -4.67
N GLY A 179 -13.16 3.38 -5.90
CA GLY A 179 -14.05 4.51 -6.15
C GLY A 179 -15.41 4.35 -5.48
N GLN A 180 -16.10 3.23 -5.72
CA GLN A 180 -17.41 2.93 -5.13
C GLN A 180 -17.39 2.95 -3.59
N VAL A 181 -16.37 2.34 -3.00
CA VAL A 181 -16.17 2.28 -1.56
C VAL A 181 -15.94 3.67 -0.94
N LEU A 182 -15.33 4.60 -1.67
CA LEU A 182 -15.07 5.97 -1.18
C LEU A 182 -16.33 6.83 -1.09
N TYR A 183 -17.40 6.49 -1.80
CA TYR A 183 -18.70 7.15 -1.66
C TYR A 183 -19.49 6.63 -0.43
N THR A 184 -18.92 5.68 0.32
CA THR A 184 -19.52 5.05 1.50
C THR A 184 -18.74 5.44 2.76
N PRO A 185 -19.39 5.56 3.94
CA PRO A 185 -18.71 5.81 5.21
C PRO A 185 -17.55 4.85 5.47
N MET A 186 -16.40 5.37 5.91
CA MET A 186 -15.14 4.62 6.04
C MET A 186 -14.68 4.40 7.48
N GLN A 187 -15.16 5.20 8.42
CA GLN A 187 -14.87 5.12 9.85
C GLN A 187 -16.12 5.44 10.68
N VAL A 188 -16.11 5.03 11.94
CA VAL A 188 -17.22 5.29 12.88
C VAL A 188 -17.58 6.78 12.95
N ALA A 189 -16.58 7.66 12.82
CA ALA A 189 -16.78 9.11 12.81
C ALA A 189 -17.57 9.63 11.59
N ASP A 190 -17.70 8.83 10.54
CA ASP A 190 -18.48 9.18 9.34
C ASP A 190 -19.96 8.81 9.48
N LEU A 191 -20.36 8.15 10.58
CA LEU A 191 -21.76 7.90 10.88
C LEU A 191 -22.50 9.23 11.04
N LYS A 192 -23.75 9.31 10.60
CA LYS A 192 -24.64 10.47 10.83
C LYS A 192 -25.15 10.59 12.28
N ILE A 193 -24.55 9.81 13.19
CA ILE A 193 -24.74 9.84 14.63
C ILE A 193 -23.37 9.77 15.33
N ASN A 194 -23.32 10.14 16.60
CA ASN A 194 -22.11 10.07 17.41
C ASN A 194 -22.37 9.43 18.78
N GLY A 195 -21.36 9.45 19.66
CA GLY A 195 -21.48 8.88 21.00
C GLY A 195 -22.53 9.58 21.87
N HIS A 196 -22.76 10.88 21.70
CA HIS A 196 -23.81 11.60 22.44
C HIS A 196 -25.20 11.11 22.06
N ASP A 197 -25.44 10.81 20.78
CA ASP A 197 -26.71 10.26 20.32
C ASP A 197 -26.98 8.89 20.97
N VAL A 198 -26.00 8.01 21.00
CA VAL A 198 -26.11 6.69 21.66
C VAL A 198 -26.37 6.83 23.16
N MET A 199 -25.61 7.70 23.85
CA MET A 199 -25.80 7.96 25.27
C MET A 199 -27.19 8.50 25.58
N LYS A 200 -27.70 9.42 24.75
CA LYS A 200 -29.03 10.01 24.93
C LYS A 200 -30.16 9.01 24.69
N VAL A 201 -30.06 8.17 23.65
CA VAL A 201 -31.12 7.22 23.30
C VAL A 201 -31.19 6.07 24.30
N LEU A 202 -30.05 5.59 24.81
CA LEU A 202 -29.99 4.43 25.72
C LEU A 202 -29.81 4.82 27.20
N ASN A 203 -29.79 6.11 27.53
CA ASN A 203 -29.50 6.64 28.86
C ASN A 203 -28.21 6.06 29.47
N LEU A 204 -27.14 5.98 28.66
CA LEU A 204 -25.85 5.45 29.06
C LEU A 204 -24.90 6.57 29.50
N LYS A 205 -24.05 6.28 30.49
CA LYS A 205 -22.88 7.11 30.80
C LYS A 205 -21.75 6.87 29.78
N PRO A 206 -20.80 7.81 29.62
CA PRO A 206 -19.62 7.59 28.78
C PRO A 206 -18.88 6.31 29.18
N GLY A 207 -18.54 5.46 28.20
CA GLY A 207 -17.81 4.23 28.45
C GLY A 207 -17.65 3.33 27.22
N PRO A 208 -16.92 2.20 27.34
CA PRO A 208 -16.59 1.32 26.21
C PRO A 208 -17.81 0.81 25.42
N LYS A 209 -18.93 0.57 26.12
CA LYS A 209 -20.19 0.11 25.54
C LYS A 209 -20.72 1.05 24.44
N VAL A 210 -20.51 2.36 24.57
CA VAL A 210 -20.90 3.34 23.53
C VAL A 210 -20.12 3.11 22.24
N GLY A 211 -18.80 2.86 22.36
CA GLY A 211 -17.93 2.57 21.22
C GLY A 211 -18.27 1.23 20.55
N GLU A 212 -18.64 0.21 21.33
CA GLU A 212 -19.09 -1.09 20.80
C GLU A 212 -20.37 -0.97 19.97
N ILE A 213 -21.35 -0.20 20.46
CA ILE A 213 -22.61 0.06 19.73
C ILE A 213 -22.33 0.82 18.44
N LEU A 214 -21.56 1.91 18.52
CA LEU A 214 -21.16 2.68 17.34
C LEU A 214 -20.40 1.81 16.32
N LYS A 215 -19.55 0.91 16.79
CA LYS A 215 -18.83 -0.04 15.92
C LYS A 215 -19.77 -1.04 15.25
N LYS A 216 -20.78 -1.54 15.97
CA LYS A 216 -21.78 -2.47 15.43
C LYS A 216 -22.66 -1.79 14.37
N LEU A 217 -23.11 -0.57 14.63
CA LEU A 217 -23.86 0.25 13.67
C LEU A 217 -23.00 0.60 12.46
N PHE A 218 -21.73 0.91 12.69
CA PHE A 218 -20.77 1.13 11.63
C PHE A 218 -20.58 -0.13 10.78
N ASP A 219 -20.40 -1.31 11.36
CA ASP A 219 -20.32 -2.58 10.62
C ASP A 219 -21.59 -2.83 9.78
N GLU A 220 -22.79 -2.46 10.27
CA GLU A 220 -24.04 -2.56 9.50
C GLU A 220 -24.12 -1.56 8.33
N VAL A 221 -23.73 -0.30 8.55
CA VAL A 221 -23.59 0.71 7.48
C VAL A 221 -22.53 0.32 6.47
N MET A 222 -21.53 -0.45 6.90
CA MET A 222 -20.50 -0.97 6.01
C MET A 222 -21.03 -2.08 5.09
N ASP A 223 -22.04 -2.82 5.50
CA ASP A 223 -22.69 -3.83 4.66
C ASP A 223 -23.73 -3.20 3.72
N ASP A 224 -24.36 -2.08 4.13
CA ASP A 224 -25.28 -1.29 3.31
C ASP A 224 -25.16 0.20 3.63
N SER A 225 -24.55 0.95 2.71
CA SER A 225 -24.22 2.37 2.89
C SER A 225 -25.45 3.28 2.97
N SER A 226 -26.58 2.86 2.38
CA SER A 226 -27.85 3.60 2.43
C SER A 226 -28.41 3.71 3.84
N LYS A 227 -27.94 2.86 4.76
CA LYS A 227 -28.30 2.89 6.17
C LYS A 227 -27.57 3.98 6.96
N ASN A 228 -26.64 4.72 6.37
CA ASN A 228 -26.01 5.87 7.05
C ASN A 228 -26.92 7.10 7.13
N GLU A 229 -28.18 6.89 7.46
CA GLU A 229 -29.16 7.94 7.67
C GLU A 229 -29.43 8.11 9.15
N ARG A 230 -29.44 9.37 9.61
CA ARG A 230 -29.53 9.69 11.04
C ARG A 230 -30.77 9.05 11.67
N GLU A 231 -31.91 9.14 10.98
CA GLU A 231 -33.18 8.58 11.45
C GLU A 231 -33.12 7.06 11.59
N TYR A 232 -32.58 6.37 10.57
CA TYR A 232 -32.38 4.93 10.59
C TYR A 232 -31.50 4.52 11.77
N LEU A 233 -30.36 5.17 11.95
CA LEU A 233 -29.40 4.84 12.99
C LEU A 233 -29.95 5.06 14.40
N LEU A 234 -30.69 6.15 14.63
CA LEU A 234 -31.38 6.41 15.89
C LEU A 234 -32.43 5.34 16.21
N LYS A 235 -33.20 4.90 15.21
CA LYS A 235 -34.16 3.80 15.38
C LYS A 235 -33.44 2.48 15.67
N ARG A 236 -32.33 2.22 14.98
CA ARG A 236 -31.53 1.01 15.11
C ARG A 236 -30.87 0.89 16.49
N ILE A 237 -30.46 2.01 17.10
CA ILE A 237 -29.95 2.04 18.48
C ILE A 237 -30.98 1.48 19.46
N LYS A 238 -32.26 1.88 19.36
CA LYS A 238 -33.34 1.45 20.27
C LYS A 238 -33.59 -0.06 20.27
N ILE A 239 -33.26 -0.73 19.17
CA ILE A 239 -33.51 -2.16 18.94
C ILE A 239 -32.21 -2.97 19.14
N THR A 240 -31.12 -2.32 19.56
CA THR A 240 -29.86 -3.01 19.86
C THR A 240 -29.93 -3.57 21.29
N PRO A 241 -29.86 -4.89 21.50
CA PRO A 241 -29.83 -5.47 22.84
C PRO A 241 -28.56 -5.09 23.61
#